data_AF-A0A7R6PJ36-F1
#
_entry.id   AF-A0A7R6PJ36-F1
#
_cell.length_a   1.000
_cell.length_b   1.000
_cell.length_c   1.000
_cell.angle_alpha   90.00
_cell.angle_beta   90.00
_cell.angle_gamma   90.00
#
_symmetry.space_group_name_H-M   'P 1'
#
loop_
_entity.id
_entity.type
_entity.pdbx_description
1 polymer ?
#
loop_
_entity_poly.entity_id
_entity_poly.type
_entity_poly.pdbx_seq_one_letter_code
_entity_poly.pdbx_strand_id
1 'polypeptide(L)'
;MTKHFLLTFSLLFLGGCHPLTKLAQPTQAPQPNCFLPETALNQFLEDEHQFITANTAQQKLILDASKDSLERQANILSITRNKATLEQSLPLFAQIPLLPNKSCTADRYLYLRFRQVQANLAALEEKDFITARLNTAKLTIEKQQQQIDALTQIEQAITRQREEP
;
A
#
# COMPACT_ATOMS: atom_id res chain seq x y z
N MET A 1 9.40 35.46 62.86
CA MET A 1 8.08 34.82 63.07
C MET A 1 7.30 34.88 61.77
N THR A 2 6.60 33.78 61.46
CA THR A 2 5.46 33.64 60.51
C THR A 2 5.72 34.07 59.06
N LYS A 3 6.14 33.17 58.17
CA LYS A 3 5.29 32.23 57.38
C LYS A 3 4.04 32.91 56.83
N HIS A 4 4.02 33.23 55.53
CA HIS A 4 2.86 33.14 54.62
C HIS A 4 3.36 33.15 53.17
N PHE A 5 4.06 32.07 52.82
CA PHE A 5 4.27 31.65 51.44
C PHE A 5 3.24 30.54 51.19
N LEU A 6 2.67 30.48 49.97
CA LEU A 6 1.70 29.48 49.48
C LEU A 6 0.23 29.74 49.82
N LEU A 7 -0.47 30.57 49.02
CA LEU A 7 -1.92 30.39 48.81
C LEU A 7 -2.50 31.16 47.61
N THR A 8 -1.76 31.29 46.50
CA THR A 8 -2.27 32.01 45.31
C THR A 8 -2.00 31.30 43.98
N PHE A 9 -1.77 29.98 43.98
CA PHE A 9 -1.51 29.23 42.74
C PHE A 9 -2.51 28.10 42.42
N SER A 10 -3.59 27.94 43.18
CA SER A 10 -4.50 26.79 43.02
C SER A 10 -5.87 27.11 42.39
N LEU A 11 -6.07 28.32 41.84
CA LEU A 11 -7.39 28.74 41.33
C LEU A 11 -7.46 28.99 39.81
N LEU A 12 -6.38 28.72 39.05
CA LEU A 12 -6.35 28.93 37.60
C LEU A 12 -6.63 27.68 36.75
N PHE A 13 -6.94 26.53 37.36
CA PHE A 13 -7.20 25.27 36.63
C PHE A 13 -8.68 24.83 36.58
N LEU A 14 -9.63 25.70 36.93
CA LEU A 14 -11.07 25.40 36.90
C LEU A 14 -11.85 26.19 35.83
N GLY A 15 -11.20 26.53 34.72
CA GLY A 15 -11.86 27.03 33.51
C GLY A 15 -12.46 25.86 32.71
N GLY A 16 -13.72 25.53 32.99
CA GLY A 16 -14.46 24.48 32.30
C GLY A 16 -14.60 24.72 30.78
N CYS A 17 -14.69 23.62 30.04
CA CYS A 17 -15.04 23.60 28.63
C CYS A 17 -16.42 24.24 28.46
N HIS A 18 -16.48 25.46 27.93
CA HIS A 18 -17.75 26.05 27.51
C HIS A 18 -18.29 25.20 26.34
N PRO A 19 -19.55 24.75 26.37
CA PRO A 19 -20.14 24.18 25.17
C PRO A 19 -20.18 25.28 24.12
N LEU A 20 -19.41 25.10 23.04
CA LEU A 20 -19.49 25.93 21.85
C LEU A 20 -20.95 25.98 21.41
N THR A 21 -21.56 27.14 21.63
CA THR A 21 -22.88 27.50 21.12
C THR A 21 -22.92 27.10 19.65
N LYS A 22 -23.89 26.27 19.25
CA LYS A 22 -24.12 25.86 17.86
C LYS A 22 -23.97 27.09 16.95
N LEU A 23 -22.83 27.19 16.27
CA LEU A 23 -22.68 28.06 15.12
C LEU A 23 -23.80 27.64 14.17
N ALA A 24 -24.64 28.60 13.80
CA ALA A 24 -25.72 28.39 12.85
C ALA A 24 -25.15 27.60 11.67
N GLN A 25 -25.81 26.47 11.35
CA GLN A 25 -25.48 25.69 10.17
C GLN A 25 -25.41 26.65 8.99
N PRO A 26 -24.27 26.73 8.28
CA PRO A 26 -24.24 27.42 7.01
C PRO A 26 -25.36 26.81 6.17
N THR A 27 -26.24 27.68 5.66
CA THR A 27 -27.19 27.37 4.60
C THR A 27 -26.53 26.43 3.61
N GLN A 28 -27.14 25.25 3.42
CA GLN A 28 -26.63 24.11 2.64
C GLN A 28 -25.73 24.60 1.51
N ALA A 29 -24.40 24.46 1.70
CA ALA A 29 -23.47 24.56 0.60
C ALA A 29 -23.98 23.60 -0.49
N PRO A 30 -23.95 23.98 -1.78
CA PRO A 30 -24.43 23.12 -2.85
C PRO A 30 -23.79 21.74 -2.65
N GLN A 31 -24.64 20.72 -2.47
CA GLN A 31 -24.13 19.38 -2.21
C GLN A 31 -23.18 19.04 -3.35
N PRO A 32 -21.93 18.64 -3.05
CA PRO A 32 -21.01 18.25 -4.08
C PRO A 32 -21.67 17.14 -4.89
N ASN A 33 -21.66 17.25 -6.22
CA ASN A 33 -22.09 16.17 -7.11
C ASN A 33 -21.05 15.05 -7.04
N CYS A 34 -21.07 14.27 -5.96
CA CYS A 34 -20.23 13.08 -5.79
C CYS A 34 -20.76 11.97 -6.69
N PHE A 35 -19.85 11.19 -7.28
CA PHE A 35 -20.24 10.04 -8.07
C PHE A 35 -20.78 8.92 -7.17
N LEU A 36 -20.10 8.68 -6.03
CA LEU A 36 -20.51 7.64 -5.08
C LEU A 36 -21.27 8.23 -3.89
N PRO A 37 -22.22 7.45 -3.33
CA PRO A 37 -22.87 7.82 -2.10
C PRO A 37 -21.86 7.80 -0.95
N GLU A 38 -22.05 8.67 0.04
CA GLU A 38 -21.17 8.78 1.22
C GLU A 38 -21.08 7.45 2.00
N THR A 39 -22.14 6.65 1.97
CA THR A 39 -22.20 5.31 2.60
C THR A 39 -21.27 4.29 1.95
N ALA A 40 -20.85 4.48 0.69
CA ALA A 40 -20.00 3.55 -0.02
C ALA A 40 -18.63 3.39 0.64
N LEU A 41 -18.10 4.45 1.26
CA LEU A 41 -16.80 4.38 1.94
C LEU A 41 -16.81 3.33 3.06
N ASN A 42 -17.85 3.32 3.89
CA ASN A 42 -17.95 2.35 4.98
C ASN A 42 -18.05 0.92 4.44
N GLN A 43 -18.78 0.73 3.34
CA GLN A 43 -18.86 -0.57 2.67
C GLN A 43 -17.49 -1.01 2.16
N PHE A 44 -16.74 -0.14 1.50
CA PHE A 44 -15.40 -0.46 1.00
C PHE A 44 -14.42 -0.85 2.10
N LEU A 45 -14.47 -0.15 3.24
CA LEU A 45 -13.61 -0.44 4.38
C LEU A 45 -13.99 -1.75 5.08
N GLU A 46 -15.29 -2.04 5.18
CA GLU A 46 -15.78 -3.30 5.74
C GLU A 46 -15.41 -4.49 4.83
N ASP A 47 -15.68 -4.37 3.53
CA ASP A 47 -15.30 -5.36 2.52
C ASP A 47 -13.78 -5.62 2.54
N GLU A 48 -12.98 -4.56 2.70
CA GLU A 48 -11.54 -4.67 2.82
C GLU A 48 -11.13 -5.43 4.08
N HIS A 49 -11.69 -5.06 5.24
CA HIS A 49 -11.40 -5.74 6.50
C HIS A 49 -11.75 -7.23 6.42
N GLN A 50 -12.93 -7.55 5.89
CA GLN A 50 -13.37 -8.93 5.70
C GLN A 50 -12.45 -9.69 4.75
N PHE A 51 -12.06 -9.08 3.63
CA PHE A 51 -11.17 -9.74 2.66
C PHE A 51 -9.78 -10.03 3.24
N ILE A 52 -9.20 -9.08 4.00
CA ILE A 52 -7.87 -9.23 4.61
C ILE A 52 -7.86 -10.31 5.69
N THR A 53 -8.93 -10.41 6.48
CA THR A 53 -9.03 -11.34 7.61
C THR A 53 -9.57 -12.72 7.21
N ALA A 54 -10.19 -12.84 6.04
CA ALA A 54 -10.74 -14.06 5.49
C ALA A 54 -9.68 -15.09 5.10
N ASN A 55 -10.05 -16.37 5.16
CA ASN A 55 -9.30 -17.43 4.52
C ASN A 55 -9.50 -17.43 2.98
N THR A 56 -8.72 -18.22 2.24
CA THR A 56 -8.75 -18.25 0.77
C THR A 56 -10.13 -18.58 0.19
N ALA A 57 -10.88 -19.50 0.80
CA ALA A 57 -12.22 -19.84 0.31
C ALA A 57 -13.20 -18.67 0.48
N GLN A 58 -13.14 -18.00 1.64
CA GLN A 58 -13.94 -16.82 1.93
C GLN A 58 -13.55 -15.62 1.05
N GLN A 59 -12.26 -15.40 0.80
CA GLN A 59 -11.77 -14.37 -0.12
C GLN A 59 -12.37 -14.55 -1.52
N LYS A 60 -12.47 -15.79 -2.00
CA LYS A 60 -13.10 -16.09 -3.29
C LYS A 60 -14.59 -15.71 -3.29
N LEU A 61 -15.31 -16.04 -2.22
CA LEU A 61 -16.73 -15.67 -2.08
C LEU A 61 -16.93 -14.14 -2.05
N ILE A 62 -16.08 -13.42 -1.32
CA ILE A 62 -16.12 -11.95 -1.27
C ILE A 62 -15.84 -11.36 -2.66
N LEU A 63 -14.82 -11.88 -3.34
CA LEU A 63 -14.48 -11.45 -4.70
C LEU A 63 -15.64 -11.72 -5.68
N ASP A 64 -16.24 -12.90 -5.63
CA ASP A 64 -17.38 -13.25 -6.47
C ASP A 64 -18.59 -12.34 -6.19
N ALA A 65 -18.88 -12.06 -4.91
CA ALA A 65 -19.97 -11.17 -4.50
C ALA A 65 -19.70 -9.69 -4.87
N SER A 66 -18.45 -9.28 -5.05
CA SER A 66 -18.11 -7.90 -5.43
C SER A 66 -18.37 -7.58 -6.90
N LYS A 67 -18.55 -8.58 -7.76
CA LYS A 67 -18.72 -8.42 -9.22
C LYS A 67 -19.94 -7.61 -9.63
N ASP A 68 -20.92 -7.47 -8.74
CA ASP A 68 -22.15 -6.72 -9.01
C ASP A 68 -21.95 -5.19 -8.96
N SER A 69 -20.82 -4.72 -8.42
CA SER A 69 -20.45 -3.30 -8.44
C SER A 69 -19.00 -3.15 -8.90
N LEU A 70 -18.82 -2.36 -9.94
CA LEU A 70 -17.51 -2.10 -10.53
C LEU A 70 -16.55 -1.46 -9.53
N GLU A 71 -17.04 -0.55 -8.69
CA GLU A 71 -16.28 0.15 -7.65
C GLU A 71 -15.87 -0.78 -6.51
N ARG A 72 -16.81 -1.61 -6.06
CA ARG A 72 -16.56 -2.62 -5.03
C ARG A 72 -15.54 -3.66 -5.51
N GLN A 73 -15.70 -4.13 -6.75
CA GLN A 73 -14.77 -5.08 -7.36
C GLN A 73 -13.37 -4.47 -7.54
N ALA A 74 -13.28 -3.23 -8.03
CA ALA A 74 -12.03 -2.51 -8.15
C ALA A 74 -11.33 -2.38 -6.78
N ASN A 75 -12.09 -2.03 -5.74
CA ASN A 75 -11.58 -1.94 -4.38
C ASN A 75 -11.03 -3.28 -3.88
N ILE A 76 -11.81 -4.37 -3.96
CA ILE A 76 -11.37 -5.69 -3.47
C ILE A 76 -10.13 -6.19 -4.21
N LEU A 77 -10.11 -6.09 -5.55
CA LEU A 77 -8.95 -6.50 -6.36
C LEU A 77 -7.70 -5.66 -6.04
N SER A 78 -7.86 -4.44 -5.54
CA SER A 78 -6.73 -3.55 -5.19
C SER A 78 -6.02 -3.92 -3.88
N ILE A 79 -6.62 -4.77 -3.03
CA ILE A 79 -6.10 -5.11 -1.70
C ILE A 79 -4.94 -6.10 -1.77
N THR A 80 -4.98 -6.99 -2.76
CA THR A 80 -3.99 -8.05 -2.95
C THR A 80 -2.60 -7.50 -3.28
N ARG A 81 -1.57 -8.31 -3.00
CA ARG A 81 -0.19 -8.05 -3.44
C ARG A 81 0.19 -8.79 -4.72
N ASN A 82 -0.73 -9.58 -5.27
CA ASN A 82 -0.49 -10.33 -6.50
C ASN A 82 -0.54 -9.39 -7.71
N LYS A 83 0.51 -9.40 -8.54
CA LYS A 83 0.63 -8.57 -9.75
C LYS A 83 -0.56 -8.74 -10.70
N ALA A 84 -0.92 -9.96 -11.05
CA ALA A 84 -2.00 -10.24 -12.00
C ALA A 84 -3.36 -9.74 -11.50
N THR A 85 -3.62 -9.84 -10.19
CA THR A 85 -4.87 -9.33 -9.61
C THR A 85 -4.89 -7.80 -9.52
N LEU A 86 -3.74 -7.17 -9.23
CA LEU A 86 -3.60 -5.71 -9.29
C LEU A 86 -3.80 -5.19 -10.73
N GLU A 87 -3.24 -5.86 -11.73
CA GLU A 87 -3.44 -5.54 -13.15
C GLU A 87 -4.92 -5.62 -13.56
N GLN A 88 -5.67 -6.59 -13.03
CA GLN A 88 -7.12 -6.70 -13.26
C GLN A 88 -7.91 -5.53 -12.65
N SER A 89 -7.42 -4.92 -11.58
CA SER A 89 -8.12 -3.79 -10.92
C SER A 89 -8.00 -2.47 -11.68
N LEU A 90 -6.88 -2.23 -12.39
CA LEU A 90 -6.63 -0.99 -13.14
C LEU A 90 -7.74 -0.63 -14.16
N PRO A 91 -8.16 -1.53 -15.06
CA PRO A 91 -9.19 -1.20 -16.04
C PRO A 91 -10.55 -0.93 -15.38
N LEU A 92 -10.81 -1.49 -14.19
CA LEU A 92 -12.02 -1.18 -13.44
C LEU A 92 -11.94 0.25 -12.91
N PHE A 93 -10.85 0.64 -12.23
CA PHE A 93 -10.68 2.01 -11.77
C PHE A 93 -10.74 3.05 -12.90
N ALA A 94 -10.22 2.73 -14.09
CA ALA A 94 -10.26 3.62 -15.25
C ALA A 94 -11.68 3.89 -15.78
N GLN A 95 -12.65 3.02 -15.49
CA GLN A 95 -14.05 3.18 -15.88
C GLN A 95 -14.86 3.99 -14.87
N ILE A 96 -14.35 4.18 -13.65
CA ILE A 96 -15.03 4.95 -12.60
C ILE A 96 -14.71 6.43 -12.82
N PRO A 97 -15.71 7.33 -12.96
CA PRO A 97 -15.49 8.77 -13.06
C PRO A 97 -15.15 9.36 -11.68
N LEU A 98 -13.98 9.00 -11.16
CA LEU A 98 -13.51 9.40 -9.84
C LEU A 98 -13.28 10.92 -9.78
N LEU A 99 -14.09 11.62 -8.97
CA LEU A 99 -13.95 13.05 -8.71
C LEU A 99 -13.39 13.24 -7.29
N PRO A 100 -12.05 13.37 -7.10
CA PRO A 100 -11.43 13.41 -5.77
C PRO A 100 -11.62 14.77 -5.07
N ASN A 101 -12.87 15.23 -4.97
CA ASN A 101 -13.25 16.40 -4.20
C ASN A 101 -13.12 16.09 -2.69
N LYS A 102 -12.72 17.09 -1.90
CA LYS A 102 -12.62 16.97 -0.43
C LYS A 102 -13.93 16.54 0.22
N SER A 103 -15.06 16.94 -0.36
CA SER A 103 -16.39 16.61 0.15
C SER A 103 -16.93 15.25 -0.35
N CYS A 104 -16.25 14.60 -1.30
CA CYS A 104 -16.62 13.27 -1.83
C CYS A 104 -15.63 12.22 -1.32
N THR A 105 -15.85 11.75 -0.10
CA THR A 105 -14.90 10.89 0.62
C THR A 105 -14.72 9.52 -0.04
N ALA A 106 -15.80 8.90 -0.55
CA ALA A 106 -15.76 7.64 -1.26
C ALA A 106 -15.00 7.74 -2.60
N ASP A 107 -15.34 8.74 -3.43
CA ASP A 107 -14.64 9.02 -4.70
C ASP A 107 -13.14 9.24 -4.46
N ARG A 108 -12.81 10.07 -3.47
CA ARG A 108 -11.43 10.35 -3.08
C ARG A 108 -10.72 9.09 -2.59
N TYR A 109 -11.38 8.23 -1.81
CA TYR A 109 -10.82 6.98 -1.34
C TYR A 109 -10.45 6.06 -2.51
N LEU A 110 -11.38 5.83 -3.45
CA LEU A 110 -11.11 4.99 -4.62
C LEU A 110 -10.07 5.59 -5.55
N TYR A 111 -10.04 6.92 -5.69
CA TYR A 111 -8.96 7.60 -6.42
C TYR A 111 -7.59 7.31 -5.80
N LEU A 112 -7.48 7.40 -4.47
CA LEU A 112 -6.24 7.08 -3.77
C LEU A 112 -5.87 5.61 -3.91
N ARG A 113 -6.85 4.69 -3.86
CA ARG A 113 -6.64 3.27 -4.14
C ARG A 113 -6.12 3.03 -5.55
N PHE A 114 -6.69 3.69 -6.55
CA PHE A 114 -6.21 3.60 -7.93
C PHE A 114 -4.75 4.04 -8.05
N ARG A 115 -4.38 5.18 -7.44
CA ARG A 115 -2.99 5.66 -7.41
C ARG A 115 -2.06 4.69 -6.67
N GLN A 116 -2.55 4.07 -5.60
CA GLN A 116 -1.81 3.05 -4.86
C GLN A 116 -1.55 1.81 -5.71
N VAL A 117 -2.53 1.31 -6.46
CA VAL A 117 -2.37 0.17 -7.38
C VAL A 117 -1.30 0.47 -8.42
N GLN A 118 -1.35 1.65 -9.05
CA GLN A 118 -0.35 2.08 -10.03
C GLN A 118 1.07 2.08 -9.44
N ALA A 119 1.22 2.63 -8.22
CA ALA A 119 2.51 2.65 -7.53
C ALA A 119 3.00 1.24 -7.17
N ASN A 120 2.10 0.37 -6.69
CA ASN A 120 2.43 -1.02 -6.35
C ASN A 120 2.89 -1.81 -7.58
N LEU A 121 2.23 -1.63 -8.73
CA LEU A 121 2.62 -2.29 -9.97
C LEU A 121 3.99 -1.83 -10.46
N ALA A 122 4.25 -0.52 -10.45
CA ALA A 122 5.58 0.01 -10.79
C ALA A 122 6.68 -0.56 -9.88
N ALA A 123 6.41 -0.66 -8.56
CA ALA A 123 7.36 -1.25 -7.62
C ALA A 123 7.59 -2.76 -7.87
N LEU A 124 6.56 -3.50 -8.27
CA LEU A 124 6.68 -4.92 -8.63
C LEU A 124 7.52 -5.09 -9.91
N GLU A 125 7.31 -4.25 -10.93
CA GLU A 125 8.10 -4.25 -12.16
C GLU A 125 9.58 -3.95 -11.89
N GLU A 126 9.86 -2.95 -11.06
CA GLU A 126 11.24 -2.64 -10.65
C GLU A 126 11.88 -3.81 -9.91
N LYS A 127 11.14 -4.45 -9.00
CA LYS A 127 11.62 -5.64 -8.28
C LYS A 127 11.95 -6.78 -9.24
N ASP A 128 11.09 -7.03 -10.24
CA ASP A 128 11.29 -8.08 -11.24
C ASP A 128 12.54 -7.79 -12.08
N PHE A 129 12.73 -6.53 -12.50
CA PHE A 129 13.92 -6.08 -13.22
C PHE A 129 15.21 -6.27 -12.43
N ILE A 130 15.23 -5.84 -11.16
CA ILE A 130 16.41 -5.99 -10.27
C ILE A 130 16.71 -7.48 -10.05
N THR A 131 15.68 -8.31 -9.84
CA THR A 131 15.84 -9.75 -9.64
C THR A 131 16.45 -10.42 -10.87
N ALA A 132 16.00 -10.05 -12.07
CA ALA A 132 16.56 -10.55 -13.32
C ALA A 132 18.05 -10.18 -13.46
N ARG A 133 18.42 -8.92 -13.17
CA ARG A 133 19.82 -8.47 -13.19
C ARG A 133 20.69 -9.21 -12.18
N LEU A 134 20.18 -9.42 -10.97
CA LEU A 134 20.89 -10.17 -9.93
C LEU A 134 21.17 -11.61 -10.38
N ASN A 135 20.18 -12.27 -10.99
CA ASN A 135 20.35 -13.64 -11.48
C ASN A 135 21.41 -13.72 -12.59
N THR A 136 21.42 -12.77 -13.53
CA THR A 136 22.46 -12.69 -14.57
C THR A 136 23.86 -12.48 -13.97
N ALA A 137 23.97 -11.62 -12.94
CA ALA A 137 25.23 -11.38 -12.26
C ALA A 137 25.73 -12.65 -11.54
N LYS A 138 24.84 -13.39 -10.87
CA LYS A 138 25.18 -14.66 -10.21
C LYS A 138 25.73 -15.69 -11.21
N LEU A 139 25.06 -15.89 -12.34
CA LEU A 139 25.54 -16.80 -13.39
C LEU A 139 26.91 -16.38 -13.94
N THR A 140 27.14 -15.07 -14.05
CA THR A 140 28.44 -14.55 -14.49
C THR A 140 29.53 -14.84 -13.47
N ILE A 141 29.25 -14.64 -12.18
CA ILE A 141 30.18 -14.95 -11.09
C ILE A 141 30.49 -16.45 -11.05
N GLU A 142 29.49 -17.31 -11.16
CA GLU A 142 29.67 -18.76 -11.20
C GLU A 142 30.57 -19.19 -12.36
N LYS A 143 30.36 -18.62 -13.56
CA LYS A 143 31.21 -18.88 -14.72
C LYS A 143 32.65 -18.40 -14.51
N GLN A 144 32.83 -17.21 -13.92
CA GLN A 144 34.16 -16.69 -13.61
C GLN A 144 34.89 -17.56 -12.58
N GLN A 145 34.18 -18.06 -11.57
CA GLN A 145 34.75 -18.97 -10.58
C GLN A 145 35.22 -20.27 -11.24
N GLN A 146 34.44 -20.86 -12.14
CA GLN A 146 34.86 -22.04 -12.90
C GLN A 146 36.12 -21.79 -13.72
N GLN A 147 36.26 -20.60 -14.32
CA GLN A 147 37.46 -20.22 -15.07
C GLN A 147 38.68 -20.06 -14.15
N ILE A 148 38.50 -19.42 -12.98
CA ILE A 148 39.56 -19.28 -11.97
C ILE A 148 40.03 -20.67 -11.52
N ASP A 149 39.09 -21.55 -11.16
CA ASP A 149 39.42 -22.91 -10.68
C ASP A 149 40.18 -23.71 -11.75
N ALA A 150 39.76 -23.60 -13.02
CA ALA A 150 40.46 -24.25 -14.13
C ALA A 150 41.88 -23.70 -14.33
N LEU A 151 42.07 -22.38 -14.26
CA LEU A 151 43.39 -21.75 -14.34
C LEU A 151 44.28 -22.17 -13.17
N THR A 152 43.75 -22.20 -11.95
CA THR A 152 44.48 -22.66 -10.76
C THR A 152 44.90 -24.13 -10.89
N GLN A 153 44.06 -25.00 -11.45
CA GLN A 153 44.43 -26.39 -11.73
C GLN A 153 45.58 -26.49 -12.74
N ILE A 154 45.54 -25.68 -13.80
CA ILE A 154 46.62 -25.60 -14.80
C ILE A 154 47.93 -25.14 -14.14
N GLU A 155 47.90 -24.08 -13.34
CA GLU A 155 49.07 -23.59 -12.62
C GLU A 155 49.68 -24.67 -11.72
N GLN A 156 48.85 -25.39 -10.95
CA GLN A 156 49.32 -26.50 -10.11
C GLN A 156 49.92 -27.66 -10.91
N ALA A 157 49.39 -27.94 -12.12
CA ALA A 157 49.94 -28.97 -12.99
C ALA A 157 51.31 -28.56 -13.56
N ILE A 158 51.45 -27.30 -13.98
CA ILE A 158 52.73 -26.76 -14.48
C ILE A 158 53.79 -26.77 -13.37
N THR A 159 53.43 -26.38 -12.15
CA THR A 159 54.37 -26.38 -11.01
C THR A 159 54.85 -27.80 -10.71
N ARG A 160 53.96 -28.79 -10.68
CA ARG A 160 54.33 -30.21 -10.51
C ARG A 160 55.29 -30.71 -11.59
N GLN A 161 55.03 -30.39 -12.86
CA GLN A 161 55.93 -30.73 -13.97
C GLN A 161 57.32 -30.10 -13.88
N ARG A 162 57.48 -28.98 -13.16
CA ARG A 162 58.79 -28.34 -12.93
C ARG A 162 59.53 -28.93 -11.74
N GLU A 163 58.82 -29.55 -10.79
CA GLU A 163 59.39 -30.11 -9.56
C GLU A 163 59.76 -31.60 -9.70
N GLU A 164 59.17 -32.31 -10.67
CA GLU A 164 59.56 -33.68 -11.06
C GLU A 164 60.57 -33.64 -12.23
N PRO A 165 61.88 -33.86 -12.00
CA PRO A 165 62.89 -33.97 -13.06
C PRO A 165 62.84 -35.30 -13.83
#